data_AF-A0A7C3P5P9-F1
#
_entry.id   AF-A0A7C3P5P9-F1
#
_cell.length_a   1.000
_cell.length_b   1.000
_cell.length_c   1.000
_cell.angle_alpha   90.00
_cell.angle_beta   90.00
_cell.angle_gamma   90.00
#
_symmetry.space_group_name_H-M   'P 1'
#
loop_
_entity.id
_entity.type
_entity.pdbx_description
1 polymer ?
#
loop_
_entity_poly.entity_id
_entity_poly.type
_entity_poly.pdbx_seq_one_letter_code
_entity_poly.pdbx_strand_id
1 'polypeptide(L)'
;MKTGYCTLLAVCTSMHLAIAPLSAQEPGAAALERRHEEERYRVLSERIAHLSDAQDVIRRNQQKLNDRLDSLAAEITRMKEDYARANVNIATADQLKTLVEKLQEVDRKREADKELFLKTIKDLAKLPAPVADSPAPRTGPTEAPEGYWQYEVKKGNNLSMIVRDYNAELETQGFERLTAEQIKQANPKLSKRNYLLEGETLLIPIPPKKKRK
;
A
#
# COMPACT_ATOMS: atom_id res chain seq x y z
N MET A 1 -16.03 -111.80 -14.04
CA MET A 1 -16.29 -112.24 -15.43
C MET A 1 -15.10 -111.76 -16.24
N LYS A 2 -14.07 -112.59 -16.51
CA LYS A 2 -13.95 -113.48 -17.70
C LYS A 2 -14.36 -112.69 -18.95
N THR A 3 -13.54 -112.37 -19.95
CA THR A 3 -12.42 -113.01 -20.70
C THR A 3 -12.13 -112.04 -21.86
N GLY A 4 -11.00 -111.94 -22.58
CA GLY A 4 -9.78 -112.72 -22.78
C GLY A 4 -8.77 -111.87 -23.59
N TYR A 5 -7.45 -112.05 -23.40
CA TYR A 5 -6.53 -112.98 -24.10
C TYR A 5 -6.22 -112.58 -25.56
N CYS A 6 -4.99 -112.09 -25.82
CA CYS A 6 -3.79 -112.82 -26.34
C CYS A 6 -3.72 -112.79 -27.87
N THR A 7 -2.90 -111.92 -28.47
CA THR A 7 -1.49 -112.15 -28.90
C THR A 7 -1.32 -113.15 -30.06
N LEU A 8 -0.78 -112.66 -31.20
CA LEU A 8 0.50 -113.07 -31.83
C LEU A 8 0.50 -112.94 -33.37
N LEU A 9 1.56 -112.25 -33.83
CA LEU A 9 2.40 -112.53 -35.01
C LEU A 9 1.80 -112.55 -36.41
N ALA A 10 2.20 -111.52 -37.19
CA ALA A 10 2.68 -111.74 -38.55
C ALA A 10 3.86 -110.79 -38.83
N VAL A 11 5.05 -111.37 -38.82
CA VAL A 11 6.29 -110.78 -39.33
C VAL A 11 6.20 -110.76 -40.86
N CYS A 12 6.24 -109.58 -41.47
CA CYS A 12 6.62 -109.40 -42.87
C CYS A 12 7.47 -108.13 -42.96
N THR A 13 8.79 -108.32 -42.88
CA THR A 13 9.78 -107.31 -43.22
C THR A 13 9.95 -107.21 -44.73
N SER A 14 10.24 -106.00 -45.18
CA SER A 14 10.79 -105.59 -46.49
C SER A 14 9.84 -105.46 -47.69
N MET A 15 9.21 -104.30 -47.79
CA MET A 15 9.27 -103.52 -49.04
C MET A 15 9.18 -102.03 -48.69
N HIS A 16 10.31 -101.32 -48.79
CA HIS A 16 10.33 -99.87 -48.76
C HIS A 16 9.60 -99.36 -50.01
N LEU A 17 8.36 -98.92 -49.83
CA LEU A 17 7.79 -97.89 -50.67
C LEU A 17 7.64 -96.65 -49.81
N ALA A 18 8.57 -95.72 -50.03
CA ALA A 18 8.52 -94.38 -49.48
C ALA A 18 7.20 -93.72 -49.88
N ILE A 19 6.25 -93.65 -48.95
CA ILE A 19 5.19 -92.67 -49.03
C ILE A 19 5.83 -91.36 -48.56
N ALA A 20 6.33 -90.61 -49.53
CA ALA A 20 6.78 -89.24 -49.32
C ALA A 20 5.64 -88.46 -48.62
N PRO A 21 5.94 -87.62 -47.62
CA PRO A 21 4.99 -86.59 -47.25
C PRO A 21 4.86 -85.69 -48.48
N LEU A 22 3.66 -85.56 -49.02
CA LEU A 22 3.35 -84.55 -50.02
C LEU A 22 3.39 -83.18 -49.31
N SER A 23 4.60 -82.72 -48.98
CA SER A 23 4.89 -81.31 -48.71
C SER A 23 4.91 -80.58 -50.05
N ALA A 24 3.73 -80.40 -50.64
CA ALA A 24 3.52 -79.35 -51.63
C ALA A 24 2.95 -78.15 -50.88
N GLN A 25 3.78 -77.56 -50.01
CA GLN A 25 3.52 -76.28 -49.40
C GLN A 25 3.70 -75.23 -50.50
N GLU A 26 2.63 -74.58 -50.94
CA GLU A 26 2.77 -73.36 -51.72
C GLU A 26 3.48 -72.33 -50.83
N PRO A 27 4.74 -71.95 -51.11
CA PRO A 27 5.43 -70.95 -50.30
C PRO A 27 4.72 -69.59 -50.38
N GLY A 28 3.88 -69.38 -51.41
CA GLY A 28 3.08 -68.18 -51.61
C GLY A 28 1.87 -68.07 -50.67
N ALA A 29 1.05 -69.12 -50.53
CA ALA A 29 -0.16 -69.08 -49.71
C ALA A 29 0.15 -68.80 -48.23
N ALA A 30 1.09 -69.57 -47.65
CA ALA A 30 1.54 -69.37 -46.27
C ALA A 30 2.33 -68.06 -46.06
N ALA A 31 2.87 -67.44 -47.12
CA ALA A 31 3.51 -66.13 -47.03
C ALA A 31 2.50 -64.97 -47.15
N LEU A 32 1.42 -65.13 -47.92
CA LEU A 32 0.32 -64.17 -48.02
C LEU A 32 -0.46 -64.11 -46.71
N GLU A 33 -0.77 -65.25 -46.10
CA GLU A 33 -1.43 -65.30 -44.78
C GLU A 33 -0.63 -64.57 -43.71
N ARG A 34 0.69 -64.80 -43.63
CA ARG A 34 1.57 -64.07 -42.70
C ARG A 34 1.57 -62.56 -42.93
N ARG A 35 1.55 -62.12 -44.19
CA ARG A 35 1.45 -60.68 -44.52
C ARG A 35 0.12 -60.08 -44.09
N HIS A 36 -0.98 -60.79 -44.31
CA HIS A 36 -2.30 -60.34 -43.85
C HIS A 36 -2.39 -60.28 -42.32
N GLU A 37 -1.77 -61.22 -41.62
CA GLU A 37 -1.64 -61.18 -40.16
C GLU A 37 -0.82 -59.96 -39.72
N GLU A 38 0.36 -59.73 -40.30
CA GLU A 38 1.21 -58.57 -40.04
C GLU A 38 0.48 -57.25 -40.29
N GLU A 39 -0.29 -57.13 -41.38
CA GLU A 39 -1.13 -55.96 -41.68
C GLU A 39 -2.23 -55.75 -40.64
N ARG A 40 -2.90 -56.83 -40.19
CA ARG A 40 -3.90 -56.75 -39.11
C ARG A 40 -3.27 -56.30 -37.79
N TYR A 41 -2.08 -56.81 -37.46
CA TYR A 41 -1.33 -56.36 -36.30
C TYR A 41 -0.91 -54.89 -36.42
N ARG A 42 -0.51 -54.45 -37.61
CA ARG A 42 -0.14 -53.05 -37.87
C ARG A 42 -1.34 -52.11 -37.70
N VAL A 43 -2.48 -52.44 -38.28
CA VAL A 43 -3.71 -51.63 -38.13
C VAL A 43 -4.17 -51.61 -36.68
N LEU A 44 -4.06 -52.73 -35.97
CA LEU A 44 -4.40 -52.80 -34.56
C LEU A 44 -3.46 -51.95 -33.69
N SER A 45 -2.15 -51.99 -33.95
CA SER A 45 -1.17 -51.21 -33.19
C SER A 45 -1.33 -49.71 -33.44
N GLU A 46 -1.58 -49.29 -34.68
CA GLU A 46 -1.93 -47.91 -35.03
C GLU A 46 -3.19 -47.45 -34.29
N ARG A 47 -4.24 -48.30 -34.22
CA ARG A 47 -5.47 -47.97 -33.49
C ARG A 47 -5.26 -47.87 -31.98
N ILE A 48 -4.44 -48.74 -31.40
CA ILE A 48 -4.07 -48.67 -29.98
C ILE A 48 -3.30 -47.38 -29.70
N ALA A 49 -2.35 -47.01 -30.56
CA ALA A 49 -1.60 -45.76 -30.44
C ALA A 49 -2.55 -44.55 -30.48
N HIS A 50 -3.46 -44.50 -31.45
CA HIS A 50 -4.46 -43.42 -31.54
C HIS A 50 -5.38 -43.34 -30.30
N LEU A 51 -5.82 -44.49 -29.76
CA LEU A 51 -6.62 -44.52 -28.53
C LEU A 51 -5.81 -44.02 -27.32
N SER A 52 -4.53 -44.39 -27.23
CA SER A 52 -3.63 -43.91 -26.19
C SER A 52 -3.45 -42.39 -26.27
N ASP A 53 -3.23 -41.86 -27.47
CA ASP A 53 -3.09 -40.41 -27.69
C ASP A 53 -4.37 -39.66 -27.30
N ALA A 54 -5.54 -40.19 -27.69
CA ALA A 54 -6.83 -39.63 -27.30
C ALA A 54 -7.03 -39.65 -25.78
N GLN A 55 -6.63 -40.73 -25.11
CA GLN A 55 -6.69 -40.84 -23.65
C GLN A 55 -5.76 -39.83 -22.96
N ASP A 56 -4.56 -39.61 -23.49
CA ASP A 56 -3.63 -38.62 -22.95
C ASP A 56 -4.14 -37.19 -23.12
N VAL A 57 -4.81 -36.89 -24.24
CA VAL A 57 -5.50 -35.59 -24.43
C VAL A 57 -6.59 -35.40 -23.38
N ILE A 58 -7.43 -36.41 -23.14
CA ILE A 58 -8.48 -36.35 -22.12
C ILE A 58 -7.88 -36.15 -20.72
N ARG A 59 -6.81 -36.88 -20.38
CA ARG A 59 -6.10 -36.72 -19.10
C ARG A 59 -5.55 -35.31 -18.90
N ARG A 60 -4.92 -34.73 -19.91
CA ARG A 60 -4.43 -33.34 -19.87
C ARG A 60 -5.57 -32.34 -19.69
N ASN A 61 -6.71 -32.58 -20.33
CA ASN A 61 -7.89 -31.73 -20.17
C ASN A 61 -8.49 -31.85 -18.76
N GLN A 62 -8.58 -33.06 -18.21
CA GLN A 62 -9.00 -33.29 -16.83
C GLN A 62 -8.08 -32.57 -15.83
N GLN A 63 -6.76 -32.64 -16.03
CA GLN A 63 -5.80 -31.93 -15.20
C GLN A 63 -6.02 -30.41 -15.26
N LYS A 64 -6.12 -29.83 -16.46
CA LYS A 64 -6.40 -28.39 -16.63
C LYS A 64 -7.72 -27.95 -16.00
N LEU A 65 -8.73 -28.80 -16.04
CA LEU A 65 -10.02 -28.52 -15.40
C LEU A 65 -9.89 -28.56 -13.87
N ASN A 66 -9.18 -29.54 -13.33
CA ASN A 66 -8.91 -29.62 -11.89
C ASN A 66 -8.09 -28.41 -11.41
N ASP A 67 -7.04 -28.01 -12.15
CA ASP A 67 -6.24 -26.83 -11.82
C ASP A 67 -7.10 -25.54 -11.78
N ARG A 68 -8.09 -25.43 -12.68
CA ARG A 68 -9.06 -24.32 -12.68
C ARG A 68 -10.05 -24.40 -11.52
N LEU A 69 -10.48 -25.59 -11.12
CA LEU A 69 -11.33 -25.75 -9.95
C LEU A 69 -10.58 -25.36 -8.68
N ASP A 70 -9.31 -25.76 -8.56
CA ASP A 70 -8.46 -25.42 -7.42
C ASP A 70 -8.20 -23.91 -7.37
N SER A 71 -7.95 -23.27 -8.52
CA SER A 71 -7.76 -21.82 -8.57
C SER A 71 -9.03 -21.05 -8.21
N LEU A 72 -10.19 -21.47 -8.71
CA LEU A 72 -11.48 -20.87 -8.36
C LEU A 72 -11.82 -21.11 -6.89
N ALA A 73 -11.53 -22.30 -6.36
CA ALA A 73 -11.72 -22.60 -4.94
C ALA A 73 -10.85 -21.68 -4.05
N ALA A 74 -9.59 -21.47 -4.43
CA ALA A 74 -8.68 -20.55 -3.75
C ALA A 74 -9.12 -19.09 -3.87
N GLU A 75 -9.71 -18.69 -5.00
CA GLU A 75 -10.28 -17.36 -5.17
C GLU A 75 -11.52 -17.15 -4.30
N ILE A 76 -12.39 -18.15 -4.20
CA ILE A 76 -13.57 -18.12 -3.31
C ILE A 76 -13.14 -18.04 -1.85
N THR A 77 -12.15 -18.82 -1.41
CA THR A 77 -11.65 -18.74 -0.02
C THR A 77 -11.05 -17.36 0.26
N ARG A 78 -10.25 -16.82 -0.66
CA ARG A 78 -9.70 -15.47 -0.56
C ARG A 78 -10.80 -14.40 -0.50
N MET A 79 -11.80 -14.46 -1.37
CA MET A 79 -12.93 -13.53 -1.35
C MET A 79 -13.70 -13.63 -0.03
N LYS A 80 -13.90 -14.84 0.50
CA LYS A 80 -14.54 -15.03 1.81
C LYS A 80 -13.72 -14.45 2.95
N GLU A 81 -12.41 -14.59 2.92
CA GLU A 81 -11.51 -13.97 3.90
C GLU A 81 -11.52 -12.45 3.78
N ASP A 82 -11.46 -11.91 2.57
CA ASP A 82 -11.53 -10.46 2.32
C ASP A 82 -12.89 -9.90 2.75
N TYR A 83 -13.99 -10.62 2.49
CA TYR A 83 -15.32 -10.28 2.98
C TYR A 83 -15.40 -10.36 4.51
N ALA A 84 -14.83 -11.39 5.14
CA ALA A 84 -14.79 -11.50 6.60
C ALA A 84 -13.98 -10.36 7.23
N ARG A 85 -12.81 -10.02 6.66
CA ARG A 85 -11.99 -8.87 7.09
C ARG A 85 -12.72 -7.55 6.88
N ALA A 86 -13.36 -7.37 5.73
CA ALA A 86 -14.16 -6.18 5.46
C ALA A 86 -15.35 -6.10 6.42
N ASN A 87 -16.03 -7.21 6.71
CA ASN A 87 -17.16 -7.25 7.63
C ASN A 87 -16.75 -7.01 9.10
N VAL A 88 -15.53 -7.41 9.51
CA VAL A 88 -14.94 -7.01 10.81
C VAL A 88 -14.65 -5.50 10.84
N ASN A 89 -14.33 -4.89 9.70
CA ASN A 89 -14.11 -3.45 9.57
C ASN A 89 -15.41 -2.65 9.36
N ILE A 90 -16.54 -3.31 9.08
CA ILE A 90 -17.85 -2.68 8.99
C ILE A 90 -18.40 -2.61 10.42
N ALA A 91 -18.51 -1.40 10.96
CA ALA A 91 -19.11 -1.18 12.27
C ALA A 91 -20.48 -1.87 12.34
N THR A 92 -20.71 -2.68 13.38
CA THR A 92 -22.00 -3.36 13.54
C THR A 92 -23.10 -2.34 13.78
N ALA A 93 -24.35 -2.68 13.42
CA ALA A 93 -25.49 -1.78 13.59
C ALA A 93 -25.64 -1.26 15.03
N ASP A 94 -25.27 -2.08 16.03
CA ASP A 94 -25.31 -1.68 17.43
C ASP A 94 -24.18 -0.71 17.80
N GLN A 95 -22.97 -0.88 17.25
CA GLN A 95 -21.89 0.10 17.41
C GLN A 95 -22.28 1.47 16.83
N LEU A 96 -23.01 1.49 15.71
CA LEU A 96 -23.54 2.72 15.13
C LEU A 96 -24.60 3.38 16.03
N LYS A 97 -25.52 2.61 16.62
CA LYS A 97 -26.49 3.13 17.59
C LYS A 97 -25.80 3.75 18.80
N THR A 98 -24.84 3.05 19.39
CA THR A 98 -24.06 3.57 20.53
C THR A 98 -23.30 4.85 20.15
N LEU A 99 -22.77 4.93 18.93
CA LEU A 99 -22.11 6.14 18.44
C LEU A 99 -23.09 7.31 18.33
N VAL A 100 -24.29 7.07 17.79
CA VAL A 100 -25.36 8.08 17.68
C VAL A 100 -25.79 8.57 19.05
N GLU A 101 -26.01 7.67 20.01
CA GLU A 101 -26.34 8.02 21.39
C GLU A 101 -25.26 8.88 22.04
N LYS A 102 -23.98 8.50 21.88
CA LYS A 102 -22.85 9.29 22.39
C LYS A 102 -22.74 10.66 21.72
N LEU A 103 -23.03 10.75 20.42
CA LEU A 103 -23.00 12.01 19.69
C LEU A 103 -24.11 12.95 20.19
N GLN A 104 -25.32 12.43 20.36
CA GLN A 104 -26.44 13.19 20.95
C GLN A 104 -26.12 13.66 22.38
N GLU A 105 -25.44 12.84 23.18
CA GLU A 105 -25.01 13.24 24.52
C GLU A 105 -23.99 14.39 24.48
N VAL A 106 -23.02 14.34 23.55
CA VAL A 106 -22.03 15.41 23.37
C VAL A 106 -22.71 16.71 22.96
N ASP A 107 -23.66 16.68 22.03
CA ASP A 107 -24.36 17.89 21.60
C ASP A 107 -25.22 18.47 22.73
N ARG A 108 -25.89 17.63 23.53
CA ARG A 108 -26.59 18.10 24.74
C ARG A 108 -25.64 18.77 25.74
N LYS A 109 -24.44 18.23 25.93
CA LYS A 109 -23.41 18.85 26.80
C LYS A 109 -22.94 20.18 26.23
N ARG A 110 -22.74 20.28 24.91
CA ARG A 110 -22.38 21.54 24.24
C ARG A 110 -23.43 22.62 24.41
N GLU A 111 -24.71 22.27 24.32
CA GLU A 111 -25.80 23.22 24.55
C GLU A 111 -25.82 23.70 26.01
N ALA A 112 -25.70 22.78 26.98
CA ALA A 112 -25.63 23.12 28.39
C ALA A 112 -24.41 24.00 28.72
N ASP A 113 -23.24 23.68 28.17
CA ASP A 113 -22.02 24.47 28.33
C ASP A 113 -22.16 25.85 27.70
N LYS A 114 -22.78 25.96 26.52
CA LYS A 114 -23.07 27.24 25.87
C LYS A 114 -23.99 28.09 26.74
N GLU A 115 -25.03 27.51 27.34
CA GLU A 115 -25.88 28.23 28.27
C GLU A 115 -25.13 28.70 29.52
N LEU A 116 -24.30 27.84 30.11
CA LEU A 116 -23.50 28.19 31.27
C LEU A 116 -22.53 29.33 30.92
N PHE A 117 -21.85 29.24 29.79
CA PHE A 117 -20.93 30.26 29.29
C PHE A 117 -21.64 31.61 29.03
N LEU A 118 -22.85 31.58 28.46
CA LEU A 118 -23.64 32.80 28.29
C LEU A 118 -24.07 33.41 29.63
N LYS A 119 -24.38 32.59 30.63
CA LYS A 119 -24.71 33.05 31.99
C LYS A 119 -23.47 33.69 32.64
N THR A 120 -22.33 33.03 32.61
CA THR A 120 -21.08 33.56 33.22
C THR A 120 -20.62 34.84 32.53
N ILE A 121 -20.71 34.95 31.20
CA ILE A 121 -20.41 36.21 30.51
C ILE A 121 -21.36 37.33 30.95
N LYS A 122 -22.66 37.06 31.06
CA LYS A 122 -23.63 38.06 31.53
C LYS A 122 -23.32 38.50 32.96
N ASP A 123 -22.94 37.57 33.82
CA ASP A 123 -22.62 37.88 35.22
C ASP A 123 -21.29 38.64 35.34
N LEU A 124 -20.28 38.29 34.53
CA LEU A 124 -19.05 39.07 34.37
C LEU A 124 -19.33 40.48 33.83
N ALA A 125 -20.25 40.63 32.88
CA ALA A 125 -20.65 41.93 32.34
C ALA A 125 -21.44 42.79 33.34
N LYS A 126 -22.09 42.18 34.33
CA LYS A 126 -22.78 42.88 35.43
C LYS A 126 -21.84 43.27 36.57
N LEU A 127 -20.70 42.59 36.71
CA LEU A 127 -19.70 42.99 37.68
C LEU A 127 -19.15 44.36 37.27
N PRO A 128 -19.00 45.31 38.22
CA PRO A 128 -18.37 46.58 37.92
C PRO A 128 -16.99 46.31 37.35
N ALA A 129 -16.64 47.00 36.25
CA ALA A 129 -15.32 46.88 35.66
C ALA A 129 -14.27 47.03 36.77
N PRO A 130 -13.30 46.11 36.89
CA PRO A 130 -12.21 46.32 37.82
C PRO A 130 -11.60 47.67 37.47
N VAL A 131 -11.52 48.55 38.47
CA VAL A 131 -10.76 49.81 38.36
C VAL A 131 -9.32 49.37 38.21
N ALA A 132 -8.93 49.07 36.98
CA ALA A 132 -7.55 48.98 36.61
C ALA A 132 -7.00 50.39 36.77
N ASP A 133 -6.13 50.60 37.74
CA ASP A 133 -5.02 51.53 37.58
C ASP A 133 -4.20 51.02 36.38
N SER A 134 -4.73 51.19 35.18
CA SER A 134 -3.92 51.12 33.98
C SER A 134 -3.02 52.34 34.06
N PRO A 135 -1.69 52.17 34.13
CA PRO A 135 -0.81 53.29 33.94
C PRO A 135 -1.15 53.89 32.57
N ALA A 136 -1.45 55.19 32.56
CA ALA A 136 -1.84 55.91 31.36
C ALA A 136 -0.93 55.53 30.17
N PRO A 137 -1.48 55.36 28.96
CA PRO A 137 -0.65 55.22 27.78
C PRO A 137 0.25 56.45 27.72
N ARG A 138 1.56 56.25 27.85
CA ARG A 138 2.53 57.31 27.57
C ARG A 138 2.56 57.51 26.06
N THR A 139 1.58 58.24 25.54
CA THR A 139 1.69 58.92 24.25
C THR A 139 2.59 60.13 24.42
N GLY A 140 3.89 59.86 24.58
CA GLY A 140 4.93 60.85 24.34
C GLY A 140 5.44 60.65 22.92
N PRO A 141 5.43 61.67 22.04
CA PRO A 141 6.22 61.60 20.82
C PRO A 141 7.68 61.56 21.27
N THR A 142 8.29 60.38 21.24
CA THR A 142 9.74 60.27 21.45
C THR A 142 10.34 60.76 20.15
N GLU A 143 10.88 61.98 20.12
CA GLU A 143 11.77 62.39 19.04
C GLU A 143 12.94 61.41 18.97
N ALA A 144 13.30 60.99 17.75
CA ALA A 144 14.39 60.06 17.54
C ALA A 144 15.70 60.70 18.05
N PRO A 145 16.44 60.03 18.95
CA PRO A 145 17.77 60.50 19.32
C PRO A 145 18.63 60.58 18.05
N GLU A 146 19.35 61.69 17.88
CA GLU A 146 20.22 61.92 16.73
C GLU A 146 21.13 60.71 16.50
N GLY A 147 21.05 60.09 15.31
CA GLY A 147 21.82 58.90 14.95
C GLY A 147 21.07 57.56 15.00
N TYR A 148 19.76 57.55 15.30
CA TYR A 148 18.94 56.32 15.29
C TYR A 148 17.65 56.50 14.48
N TRP A 149 17.26 55.46 13.74
CA TRP A 149 15.91 55.35 13.19
C TRP A 149 14.99 54.63 14.16
N GLN A 150 13.73 55.08 14.20
CA GLN A 150 12.69 54.41 14.98
C GLN A 150 11.93 53.43 14.09
N TYR A 151 11.80 52.20 14.57
CA TYR A 151 10.99 51.17 13.93
C TYR A 151 9.96 50.62 14.90
N GLU A 152 8.68 50.70 14.54
CA GLU A 152 7.62 50.08 15.33
C GLU A 152 7.49 48.60 14.94
N VAL A 153 7.66 47.72 15.93
CA VAL A 153 7.57 46.27 15.72
C VAL A 153 6.12 45.87 15.43
N LYS A 154 5.87 45.37 14.22
CA LYS A 154 4.57 44.82 13.83
C LYS A 154 4.44 43.36 14.23
N LYS A 155 3.18 42.90 14.32
CA LYS A 155 2.84 41.50 14.58
C LYS A 155 3.56 40.55 13.61
N GLY A 156 4.28 39.58 14.17
CA GLY A 156 5.05 38.59 13.41
C GLY A 156 6.43 39.04 12.92
N ASN A 157 6.92 40.23 13.31
CA ASN A 157 8.31 40.62 13.03
C ASN A 157 9.32 39.85 13.89
N ASN A 158 10.45 39.51 13.28
CA ASN A 158 11.61 38.94 13.97
C ASN A 158 12.83 39.85 13.74
N LEU A 159 13.74 39.93 14.71
CA LEU A 159 14.96 40.74 14.66
C LEU A 159 15.78 40.46 13.40
N SER A 160 15.91 39.19 13.01
CA SER A 160 16.64 38.80 11.79
C SER A 160 16.01 39.34 10.51
N MET A 161 14.67 39.44 10.45
CA MET A 161 13.98 40.03 9.30
C MET A 161 14.20 41.54 9.25
N ILE A 162 14.03 42.22 10.38
CA ILE A 162 14.25 43.67 10.49
C ILE A 162 15.68 44.03 10.06
N VAL A 163 16.69 43.30 10.56
CA VAL A 163 18.10 43.49 10.17
C VAL A 163 18.30 43.31 8.67
N ARG A 164 17.71 42.27 8.07
CA ARG A 164 17.84 41.98 6.65
C ARG A 164 17.24 43.09 5.80
N ASP A 165 16.02 43.52 6.12
CA ASP A 165 15.29 44.49 5.34
C ASP A 165 15.96 45.87 5.42
N TYR A 166 16.41 46.29 6.61
CA TYR A 166 17.19 47.52 6.77
C TYR A 166 18.56 47.46 6.09
N ASN A 167 19.26 46.32 6.11
CA ASN A 167 20.53 46.18 5.41
C ASN A 167 20.39 46.31 3.88
N ALA A 168 19.27 45.85 3.32
CA ALA A 168 18.99 46.06 1.90
C ALA A 168 18.87 47.55 1.56
N GLU A 169 18.18 48.33 2.41
CA GLU A 169 18.07 49.79 2.24
C GLU A 169 19.42 50.50 2.43
N LEU A 170 20.19 50.11 3.45
CA LEU A 170 21.51 50.69 3.75
C LEU A 170 22.51 50.48 2.60
N GLU A 171 22.47 49.32 1.93
CA GLU A 171 23.32 49.05 0.77
C GLU A 171 23.02 50.00 -0.40
N THR A 172 21.74 50.33 -0.65
CA THR A 172 21.37 51.29 -1.70
C THR A 172 21.85 52.70 -1.40
N GLN A 173 21.92 53.05 -0.12
CA GLN A 173 22.36 54.37 0.37
C GLN A 173 23.88 54.45 0.62
N GLY A 174 24.62 53.35 0.42
CA GLY A 174 26.08 53.30 0.54
C GLY A 174 26.60 53.25 1.98
N PHE A 175 25.79 52.78 2.92
CA PHE A 175 26.16 52.59 4.33
C PHE A 175 26.71 51.19 4.59
N GLU A 176 27.38 51.01 5.73
CA GLU A 176 27.84 49.69 6.19
C GLU A 176 26.68 48.81 6.68
N ARG A 177 26.90 47.49 6.68
CA ARG A 177 25.89 46.52 7.13
C ARG A 177 25.75 46.56 8.66
N LEU A 178 24.51 46.66 9.10
CA LEU A 178 24.09 46.58 10.49
C LEU A 178 24.00 45.12 10.97
N THR A 179 24.50 44.82 12.17
CA THR A 179 24.38 43.48 12.79
C THR A 179 23.29 43.45 13.86
N ALA A 180 22.74 42.26 14.11
CA ALA A 180 21.76 42.05 15.17
C ALA A 180 22.31 42.42 16.56
N GLU A 181 23.62 42.29 16.77
CA GLU A 181 24.29 42.67 18.00
C GLU A 181 24.31 44.19 18.20
N GLN A 182 24.55 44.96 17.14
CA GLN A 182 24.51 46.43 17.20
C GLN A 182 23.11 46.94 17.57
N ILE A 183 22.05 46.30 17.04
CA ILE A 183 20.67 46.60 17.44
C ILE A 183 20.42 46.23 18.90
N LYS A 184 20.94 45.09 19.37
CA LYS A 184 20.82 44.68 20.78
C LYS A 184 21.55 45.62 21.74
N GLN A 185 22.73 46.13 21.34
CA GLN A 185 23.48 47.11 22.11
C GLN A 185 22.74 48.45 22.18
N ALA A 186 22.13 48.89 21.08
CA ALA A 186 21.28 50.08 21.04
C ALA A 186 19.97 49.92 21.85
N ASN A 187 19.51 48.68 22.08
CA ASN A 187 18.26 48.38 22.78
C ASN A 187 18.50 47.40 23.96
N PRO A 188 19.00 47.88 25.12
CA PRO A 188 19.33 47.03 26.26
C PRO A 188 18.12 46.23 26.81
N LYS A 189 16.88 46.68 26.55
CA LYS A 189 15.64 45.95 26.88
C LYS A 189 15.48 44.67 26.06
N LEU A 190 15.84 44.73 24.77
CA LEU A 190 15.82 43.59 23.85
C LEU A 190 16.85 42.53 24.28
N SER A 191 18.04 42.96 24.70
CA SER A 191 19.11 42.05 25.13
C SER A 191 18.75 41.20 26.36
N LYS A 192 17.85 41.69 27.23
CA LYS A 192 17.41 40.95 28.42
C LYS A 192 16.35 39.89 28.12
N ARG A 193 15.47 40.14 27.15
CA ARG A 193 14.33 39.28 26.83
C ARG A 193 14.57 38.37 25.62
N ASN A 194 15.45 38.75 24.70
CA ASN A 194 15.73 38.04 23.44
C ASN A 194 14.52 37.83 22.51
N TYR A 195 13.36 38.43 22.79
CA TYR A 195 12.17 38.47 21.93
C TYR A 195 11.64 39.90 21.79
N LEU A 196 10.98 40.18 20.66
CA LEU A 196 10.35 41.47 20.36
C LEU A 196 8.89 41.48 20.84
N LEU A 197 8.43 42.59 21.42
CA LEU A 197 7.03 42.81 21.74
C LEU A 197 6.36 43.61 20.62
N GLU A 198 5.14 43.22 20.27
CA GLU A 198 4.33 43.92 19.28
C GLU A 198 4.01 45.35 19.78
N GLY A 199 4.23 46.37 18.94
CA GLY A 199 4.05 47.78 19.28
C GLY A 199 5.22 48.41 20.05
N GLU A 200 6.32 47.69 20.29
CA GLU A 200 7.54 48.28 20.88
C GLU A 200 8.30 49.08 19.81
N THR A 201 8.73 50.31 20.15
CA THR A 201 9.62 51.12 19.31
C THR A 201 11.07 50.65 19.47
N LEU A 202 11.64 50.10 18.40
CA LEU A 202 13.01 49.65 18.30
C LEU A 202 13.91 50.77 17.76
N LEU A 203 15.05 51.01 18.42
CA LEU A 203 16.05 51.97 17.99
C LEU A 203 17.09 51.30 17.08
N ILE A 204 17.16 51.72 15.82
CA ILE A 204 18.08 51.15 14.83
C ILE A 204 19.22 52.15 14.62
N PRO A 205 20.47 51.84 15.00
CA PRO A 205 21.58 52.79 14.84
C PRO A 205 21.91 52.99 13.36
N ILE A 206 22.20 54.24 12.98
CA ILE A 206 22.63 54.61 11.62
C ILE A 206 24.13 54.29 11.50
N PRO A 207 24.54 53.31 10.67
CA PRO A 207 25.94 52.99 10.50
C PRO A 207 26.67 54.05 9.66
N PRO A 208 28.02 54.13 9.73
CA PRO A 208 28.79 55.07 8.92
C PRO A 208 28.71 54.73 7.41
N LYS A 209 28.88 55.74 6.55
CA LYS A 209 28.97 55.54 5.10
C LYS A 209 30.22 54.74 4.76
N LYS A 210 30.08 53.74 3.88
CA LYS A 210 31.19 52.91 3.43
C LYS A 210 32.21 53.78 2.70
N LYS A 211 33.42 53.89 3.25
CA LYS A 211 34.53 54.59 2.58
C LYS A 211 34.85 53.84 1.29
N ARG A 212 34.63 54.47 0.12
CA ARG A 212 35.14 53.99 -1.15
C ARG A 212 36.67 53.99 -1.07
N LYS A 213 37.27 52.80 -0.98
CA LYS A 213 38.70 52.61 -1.25
C LYS A 213 38.90 52.47 -2.74
#